data_AF-X1MKM4-F1
#
_entry.id   AF-X1MKM4-F1
#
_cell.length_a   1.000
_cell.length_b   1.000
_cell.length_c   1.000
_cell.angle_alpha   90.00
_cell.angle_beta   90.00
_cell.angle_gamma   90.00
#
_symmetry.space_group_name_H-M   'P 1'
#
loop_
_entity.id
_entity.type
_entity.pdbx_description
1 polymer ?
#
loop_
_entity_poly.entity_id
_entity_poly.type
_entity_poly.pdbx_seq_one_letter_code
_entity_poly.pdbx_strand_id
1 'polypeptide(L)'
;DQFGHVMEGVAVTWSIDFGSFSGTPESPTDANGQADAVITSSVSGTSTVKCELTSNTSVYDTATKIWTTERRGGGGGGCPSTKYLTVDWEGNNTTEPLYSNDKLAVDLLGPSSDLIHNLFLEQGTHAPVVYKTTHYLIIVRELEEIPALPENTEAIVVFNITPADATFNRDIFLTLGIDELPENALNVTMAYYDDVNGVWVVLESEAGGPNGVAELTLSAPINHFSIFGVLAAIEPTPPPQPAHFVASGLNIEPSVERIWEPVTFVTKTGESVTITANVANDGGQ
;
A
#
# COMPACT_ATOMS: atom_id res chain seq x y z
N ASP A 1 -8.94 6.87 46.48
CA ASP A 1 -10.32 7.04 46.99
C ASP A 1 -11.00 8.15 46.18
N GLN A 2 -12.22 8.58 46.56
CA GLN A 2 -12.93 9.69 45.92
C GLN A 2 -12.25 11.07 46.08
N PHE A 3 -11.16 11.16 46.84
CA PHE A 3 -10.38 12.37 47.10
C PHE A 3 -8.99 12.32 46.45
N GLY A 4 -8.69 11.27 45.67
CA GLY A 4 -7.41 11.10 44.99
C GLY A 4 -6.29 10.55 45.87
N HIS A 5 -6.57 10.09 47.09
CA HIS A 5 -5.57 9.42 47.92
C HIS A 5 -5.37 7.97 47.47
N VAL A 6 -4.12 7.52 47.53
CA VAL A 6 -3.74 6.12 47.35
C VAL A 6 -4.32 5.28 48.49
N MET A 7 -4.79 4.08 48.18
CA MET A 7 -5.40 3.17 49.16
C MET A 7 -4.55 1.91 49.26
N GLU A 8 -4.15 1.55 50.47
CA GLU A 8 -3.46 0.30 50.80
C GLU A 8 -4.47 -0.83 51.05
N GLY A 9 -4.10 -2.07 50.71
CA GLY A 9 -4.88 -3.27 50.99
C GLY A 9 -6.03 -3.52 50.03
N VAL A 10 -6.10 -2.82 48.91
CA VAL A 10 -7.16 -3.01 47.89
C VAL A 10 -6.83 -4.23 47.05
N ALA A 11 -7.72 -5.22 47.02
CA ALA A 11 -7.53 -6.45 46.25
C ALA A 11 -7.64 -6.20 44.74
N VAL A 12 -6.60 -6.60 44.01
CA VAL A 12 -6.50 -6.55 42.56
C VAL A 12 -6.38 -7.97 42.02
N THR A 13 -7.10 -8.26 40.93
CA THR A 13 -7.02 -9.49 40.16
C THR A 13 -6.38 -9.22 38.80
N TRP A 14 -5.47 -10.09 38.40
CA TRP A 14 -4.72 -9.99 37.15
C TRP A 14 -5.14 -11.08 36.18
N SER A 15 -5.19 -10.76 34.89
CA SER A 15 -5.40 -11.75 33.83
C SER A 15 -4.47 -11.50 32.64
N ILE A 16 -4.16 -12.57 31.91
CA ILE A 16 -3.32 -12.54 30.72
C ILE A 16 -3.94 -13.43 29.65
N ASP A 17 -3.78 -13.02 28.39
CA ASP A 17 -4.14 -13.79 27.20
C ASP A 17 -3.08 -14.82 26.80
N PHE A 18 -1.81 -14.54 27.13
CA PHE A 18 -0.64 -15.32 26.74
C PHE A 18 0.41 -15.33 27.87
N GLY A 19 1.12 -16.45 28.07
CA GLY A 19 2.13 -16.61 29.12
C GLY A 19 1.59 -17.27 30.40
N SER A 20 2.27 -17.09 31.54
CA SER A 20 1.88 -17.64 32.84
C SER A 20 2.30 -16.74 34.01
N PHE A 21 1.50 -16.71 35.08
CA PHE A 21 1.86 -15.99 36.31
C PHE A 21 2.90 -16.76 37.13
N SER A 22 3.86 -16.02 37.69
CA SER A 22 4.75 -16.50 38.75
C SER A 22 4.11 -16.16 40.09
N GLY A 23 3.27 -17.07 40.60
CA GLY A 23 2.48 -16.87 41.82
C GLY A 23 0.97 -16.82 41.56
N THR A 24 0.23 -16.26 42.51
CA THR A 24 -1.22 -16.09 42.39
C THR A 24 -1.55 -14.82 41.61
N PRO A 25 -2.57 -14.82 40.73
CA PRO A 25 -3.01 -13.65 39.97
C PRO A 25 -3.82 -12.66 40.83
N GLU A 26 -3.56 -12.60 42.13
CA GLU A 26 -4.23 -11.71 43.09
C GLU A 26 -3.19 -11.08 44.00
N SER A 27 -3.25 -9.76 44.14
CA SER A 27 -2.33 -8.99 45.00
C SER A 27 -3.05 -7.76 45.58
N PRO A 28 -2.91 -7.48 46.89
CA PRO A 28 -3.37 -6.22 47.46
C PRO A 28 -2.43 -5.06 47.09
N THR A 29 -2.95 -3.84 47.04
CA THR A 29 -2.12 -2.63 46.93
C THR A 29 -1.27 -2.38 48.18
N ASP A 30 -0.07 -1.84 48.00
CA ASP A 30 0.85 -1.45 49.08
C ASP A 30 0.51 -0.07 49.68
N ALA A 31 1.33 0.41 50.61
CA ALA A 31 1.20 1.72 51.25
C ALA A 31 1.26 2.91 50.26
N ASN A 32 1.76 2.69 49.04
CA ASN A 32 1.79 3.67 47.94
C ASN A 32 0.64 3.49 46.95
N GLY A 33 -0.27 2.54 47.18
CA GLY A 33 -1.37 2.20 46.28
C GLY A 33 -0.95 1.39 45.06
N GLN A 34 0.22 0.75 45.08
CA GLN A 34 0.76 -0.04 43.97
C GLN A 34 0.52 -1.53 44.21
N ALA A 35 0.18 -2.25 43.16
CA ALA A 35 0.04 -3.71 43.19
C ALA A 35 0.88 -4.29 42.05
N ASP A 36 1.58 -5.38 42.32
CA ASP A 36 2.49 -6.01 41.37
C ASP A 36 2.05 -7.45 41.08
N ALA A 37 2.20 -7.85 39.81
CA ALA A 37 2.14 -9.24 39.39
C ALA A 37 3.32 -9.57 38.49
N VAL A 38 3.89 -10.75 38.68
CA VAL A 38 4.98 -11.24 37.85
C VAL A 38 4.42 -12.24 36.85
N ILE A 39 4.61 -11.95 35.57
CA ILE A 39 4.30 -12.86 34.48
C ILE A 39 5.60 -13.40 33.89
N THR A 40 5.53 -14.56 33.24
CA THR A 40 6.65 -15.21 32.56
C THR A 40 6.16 -15.87 31.28
N SER A 41 7.00 -15.90 30.25
CA SER A 41 6.80 -16.72 29.06
C SER A 41 8.13 -17.29 28.59
N SER A 42 8.12 -18.55 28.17
CA SER A 42 9.25 -19.24 27.51
C SER A 42 9.15 -19.25 25.98
N VAL A 43 8.09 -18.63 25.44
CA VAL A 43 7.79 -18.53 24.00
C VAL A 43 7.69 -17.05 23.63
N SER A 44 8.23 -16.68 22.47
CA SER A 44 8.13 -15.31 21.97
C SER A 44 6.71 -14.98 21.56
N GLY A 45 6.27 -13.76 21.83
CA GLY A 45 4.91 -13.31 21.57
C GLY A 45 4.56 -12.10 22.41
N THR A 46 3.36 -11.55 22.21
CA THR A 46 2.86 -10.41 22.97
C THR A 46 1.82 -10.89 23.96
N SER A 47 1.99 -10.54 25.24
CA SER A 47 0.95 -10.70 26.26
C SER A 47 0.24 -9.37 26.51
N THR A 48 -1.07 -9.40 26.53
CA THR A 48 -1.91 -8.34 27.09
C THR A 48 -2.22 -8.67 28.54
N VAL A 49 -1.74 -7.83 29.46
CA VAL A 49 -2.01 -7.92 30.89
C VAL A 49 -3.18 -7.02 31.22
N LYS A 50 -4.20 -7.58 31.85
CA LYS A 50 -5.32 -6.82 32.40
C LYS A 50 -5.26 -6.85 33.92
N CYS A 51 -5.38 -5.67 34.53
CA CYS A 51 -5.49 -5.45 35.96
C CYS A 51 -6.90 -4.98 36.28
N GLU A 52 -7.60 -5.61 37.23
CA GLU A 52 -8.95 -5.21 37.64
C GLU A 52 -9.16 -5.29 39.15
N LEU A 53 -10.06 -4.47 39.69
CA LEU A 53 -10.43 -4.54 41.10
C LEU A 53 -11.26 -5.79 41.38
N THR A 54 -10.83 -6.63 42.33
CA THR A 54 -11.52 -7.88 42.67
C THR A 54 -12.97 -7.63 43.12
N SER A 55 -13.23 -6.51 43.79
CA SER A 55 -14.58 -6.12 44.25
C SER A 55 -15.43 -5.44 43.17
N ASN A 56 -14.84 -4.99 42.07
CA ASN A 56 -15.55 -4.31 40.98
C ASN A 56 -14.79 -4.43 39.64
N THR A 57 -15.16 -5.43 38.84
CA THR A 57 -14.55 -5.75 37.55
C THR A 57 -14.79 -4.69 36.46
N SER A 58 -15.61 -3.68 36.72
CA SER A 58 -15.80 -2.53 35.80
C SER A 58 -14.66 -1.51 35.88
N VAL A 59 -13.77 -1.62 36.86
CA VAL A 59 -12.57 -0.78 37.00
C VAL A 59 -11.37 -1.63 36.64
N TYR A 60 -10.81 -1.40 35.46
CA TYR A 60 -9.66 -2.13 34.96
C TYR A 60 -8.75 -1.25 34.09
N ASP A 61 -7.52 -1.72 33.90
CA ASP A 61 -6.57 -1.18 32.93
C ASP A 61 -5.84 -2.32 32.22
N THR A 62 -5.24 -2.04 31.08
CA THR A 62 -4.51 -3.02 30.27
C THR A 62 -3.16 -2.50 29.82
N ALA A 63 -2.15 -3.36 29.80
CA ALA A 63 -0.82 -3.07 29.28
C ALA A 63 -0.29 -4.25 28.47
N THR A 64 0.59 -4.00 27.50
CA THR A 64 1.17 -5.05 26.66
C THR A 64 2.64 -5.29 27.01
N LYS A 65 3.06 -6.56 26.96
CA LYS A 65 4.44 -7.00 27.15
C LYS A 65 4.86 -7.92 26.01
N ILE A 66 5.92 -7.53 25.30
CA ILE A 66 6.56 -8.37 24.29
C ILE A 66 7.57 -9.28 24.98
N TRP A 67 7.44 -10.59 24.75
CA TRP A 67 8.36 -11.63 25.17
C TRP A 67 9.35 -11.91 24.04
N THR A 68 10.61 -11.65 24.29
CA THR A 68 11.72 -12.10 23.44
C THR A 68 12.40 -13.28 24.14
N THR A 69 12.39 -14.45 23.54
CA THR A 69 13.09 -15.59 24.12
C THR A 69 14.58 -15.49 23.81
N GLU A 70 15.42 -15.33 24.83
CA GLU A 70 16.83 -15.70 24.68
C GLU A 70 16.89 -17.22 24.77
N ARG A 71 16.84 -17.89 23.62
CA ARG A 71 16.99 -19.34 23.59
C ARG A 71 18.45 -19.67 23.92
N ARG A 72 18.71 -20.01 25.20
CA ARG A 72 19.89 -20.80 25.62
C ARG A 72 19.77 -22.20 25.01
N GLY A 73 20.01 -22.29 23.71
CA GLY A 73 20.17 -23.53 22.97
C GLY A 73 21.62 -23.65 22.52
N GLY A 74 22.34 -24.60 23.10
CA GLY A 74 23.69 -24.94 22.68
C GLY A 74 23.73 -25.37 21.22
N GLY A 75 24.67 -24.81 20.47
CA GLY A 75 24.90 -25.09 19.07
C GLY A 75 25.43 -23.82 18.41
N GLY A 76 26.72 -23.78 18.09
CA GLY A 76 27.45 -22.58 17.68
C GLY A 76 26.73 -21.76 16.61
N GLY A 77 26.23 -20.59 17.02
CA GLY A 77 25.68 -19.54 16.16
C GLY A 77 25.98 -18.21 16.84
N GLY A 78 26.66 -17.30 16.13
CA GLY A 78 27.24 -16.09 16.72
C GLY A 78 26.20 -15.23 17.44
N CYS A 79 26.64 -14.53 18.50
CA CYS A 79 25.81 -13.56 19.19
C CYS A 79 25.21 -12.53 18.20
N PRO A 80 23.96 -12.09 18.40
CA PRO A 80 23.44 -10.91 17.72
C PRO A 80 24.44 -9.76 17.89
N SER A 81 24.71 -9.06 16.79
CA SER A 81 25.60 -7.89 16.80
C SER A 81 24.79 -6.63 17.14
N THR A 82 25.47 -5.49 17.36
CA THR A 82 24.80 -4.18 17.54
C THR A 82 24.23 -3.61 16.22
N LYS A 83 24.23 -4.39 15.12
CA LYS A 83 23.67 -3.97 13.84
C LYS A 83 22.20 -4.37 13.76
N TYR A 84 21.44 -3.52 13.07
CA TYR A 84 20.01 -3.71 12.85
C TYR A 84 19.70 -3.51 11.37
N LEU A 85 18.70 -4.22 10.86
CA LEU A 85 18.08 -3.93 9.57
C LEU A 85 16.79 -3.15 9.84
N THR A 86 16.64 -2.00 9.18
CA THR A 86 15.44 -1.17 9.26
C THR A 86 14.69 -1.23 7.94
N VAL A 87 13.39 -1.44 7.99
CA VAL A 87 12.47 -1.13 6.89
C VAL A 87 11.73 0.14 7.26
N ASP A 88 11.91 1.16 6.43
CA ASP A 88 11.19 2.43 6.46
C ASP A 88 10.13 2.41 5.36
N TRP A 89 8.88 2.15 5.75
CA TRP A 89 7.74 2.21 4.83
C TRP A 89 7.00 3.52 5.04
N GLU A 90 7.17 4.48 4.14
CA GLU A 90 6.56 5.83 4.25
C GLU A 90 6.78 6.52 5.61
N GLY A 91 7.94 6.31 6.25
CA GLY A 91 8.28 6.84 7.57
C GLY A 91 7.85 5.95 8.74
N ASN A 92 7.12 4.85 8.49
CA ASN A 92 6.85 3.81 9.48
C ASN A 92 8.02 2.83 9.56
N ASN A 93 8.84 2.98 10.59
CA ASN A 93 10.10 2.25 10.72
C ASN A 93 9.92 1.00 11.58
N THR A 94 10.20 -0.18 11.01
CA THR A 94 10.42 -1.43 11.78
C THR A 94 11.91 -1.77 11.76
N THR A 95 12.46 -2.16 12.91
CA THR A 95 13.89 -2.44 13.08
C THR A 95 14.11 -3.76 13.79
N GLU A 96 14.89 -4.66 13.21
CA GLU A 96 15.22 -5.96 13.80
C GLU A 96 16.72 -6.24 13.86
N PRO A 97 17.20 -6.96 14.88
CA PRO A 97 18.62 -7.22 15.08
C PRO A 97 19.20 -8.21 14.06
N LEU A 98 20.47 -8.01 13.73
CA LEU A 98 21.24 -8.90 12.86
C LEU A 98 22.29 -9.70 13.65
N TYR A 99 22.50 -10.95 13.25
CA TYR A 99 23.69 -11.70 13.63
C TYR A 99 24.96 -11.03 13.07
N SER A 100 26.12 -11.39 13.64
CA SER A 100 27.44 -10.91 13.18
C SER A 100 27.77 -11.18 11.70
N ASN A 101 27.01 -12.05 11.03
CA ASN A 101 27.10 -12.35 9.60
C ASN A 101 26.05 -11.61 8.75
N ASP A 102 25.49 -10.52 9.28
CA ASP A 102 24.51 -9.64 8.61
C ASP A 102 23.19 -10.32 8.21
N LYS A 103 22.86 -11.44 8.86
CA LYS A 103 21.56 -12.13 8.71
C LYS A 103 20.60 -11.78 9.83
N LEU A 104 19.31 -11.68 9.50
CA LEU A 104 18.23 -11.45 10.44
C LEU A 104 18.22 -12.46 11.58
N ALA A 105 18.22 -11.94 12.81
CA ALA A 105 18.14 -12.78 14.01
C ALA A 105 16.70 -13.21 14.34
N VAL A 106 15.70 -12.50 13.81
CA VAL A 106 14.26 -12.78 13.89
C VAL A 106 13.59 -12.37 12.58
N ASP A 107 12.34 -12.79 12.38
CA ASP A 107 11.55 -12.32 11.24
C ASP A 107 11.37 -10.78 11.31
N LEU A 108 11.45 -10.11 10.16
CA LEU A 108 11.21 -8.68 10.04
C LEU A 108 9.95 -8.46 9.19
N LEU A 109 8.93 -7.86 9.80
CA LEU A 109 7.73 -7.38 9.12
C LEU A 109 7.76 -5.84 9.07
N GLY A 110 7.89 -5.26 7.87
CA GLY A 110 7.81 -3.82 7.64
C GLY A 110 6.46 -3.44 7.03
N PRO A 111 5.43 -3.13 7.85
CA PRO A 111 4.12 -2.74 7.36
C PRO A 111 4.07 -1.26 6.97
N SER A 112 3.20 -0.92 6.03
CA SER A 112 2.71 0.45 5.82
C SER A 112 1.92 0.94 7.04
N SER A 113 1.69 2.25 7.14
CA SER A 113 0.92 2.84 8.24
C SER A 113 -0.55 2.41 8.29
N ASP A 114 -1.14 2.07 7.14
CA ASP A 114 -2.50 1.55 7.01
C ASP A 114 -2.60 0.03 7.24
N LEU A 115 -1.45 -0.67 7.37
CA LEU A 115 -1.32 -2.13 7.52
C LEU A 115 -1.76 -2.96 6.30
N ILE A 116 -2.04 -2.32 5.17
CA ILE A 116 -2.54 -2.95 3.94
C ILE A 116 -1.38 -3.49 3.09
N HIS A 117 -0.21 -2.87 3.19
CA HIS A 117 1.02 -3.30 2.54
C HIS A 117 2.04 -3.78 3.56
N ASN A 118 2.89 -4.73 3.16
CA ASN A 118 4.01 -5.12 3.99
C ASN A 118 5.15 -5.72 3.18
N LEU A 119 6.37 -5.55 3.71
CA LEU A 119 7.56 -6.28 3.30
C LEU A 119 7.95 -7.25 4.41
N PHE A 120 7.97 -8.54 4.10
CA PHE A 120 8.31 -9.59 5.06
C PHE A 120 9.63 -10.27 4.69
N LEU A 121 10.56 -10.30 5.64
CA LEU A 121 11.84 -10.99 5.54
C LEU A 121 11.94 -12.02 6.65
N GLU A 122 12.09 -13.30 6.29
CA GLU A 122 12.25 -14.38 7.27
C GLU A 122 13.58 -14.29 8.03
N GLN A 123 13.60 -14.84 9.24
CA GLN A 123 14.79 -15.06 10.03
C GLN A 123 15.89 -15.76 9.21
N GLY A 124 17.10 -15.24 9.29
CA GLY A 124 18.25 -15.76 8.57
C GLY A 124 18.39 -15.24 7.13
N THR A 125 17.45 -14.42 6.65
CA THR A 125 17.64 -13.61 5.44
C THR A 125 18.80 -12.65 5.66
N HIS A 126 19.71 -12.57 4.69
CA HIS A 126 20.82 -11.62 4.72
C HIS A 126 20.30 -10.23 4.39
N ALA A 127 20.80 -9.21 5.09
CA ALA A 127 20.52 -7.82 4.77
C ALA A 127 20.85 -7.51 3.29
N PRO A 128 20.12 -6.60 2.62
CA PRO A 128 20.25 -6.38 1.19
C PRO A 128 21.68 -6.09 0.76
N VAL A 129 22.11 -6.70 -0.34
CA VAL A 129 23.48 -6.52 -0.87
C VAL A 129 23.43 -5.89 -2.26
N VAL A 130 24.17 -4.79 -2.42
CA VAL A 130 24.34 -4.06 -3.68
C VAL A 130 25.83 -4.00 -4.00
N TYR A 131 26.25 -4.59 -5.14
CA TYR A 131 27.66 -4.64 -5.56
C TYR A 131 28.66 -5.03 -4.45
N LYS A 132 28.29 -6.00 -3.58
CA LYS A 132 29.04 -6.50 -2.40
C LYS A 132 28.99 -5.61 -1.14
N THR A 133 28.28 -4.50 -1.17
CA THR A 133 28.03 -3.66 0.00
C THR A 133 26.71 -4.06 0.63
N THR A 134 26.73 -4.34 1.93
CA THR A 134 25.52 -4.63 2.70
C THR A 134 24.87 -3.33 3.16
N HIS A 135 23.57 -3.21 2.92
CA HIS A 135 22.74 -2.09 3.34
C HIS A 135 21.86 -2.50 4.52
N TYR A 136 21.66 -1.56 5.45
CA TYR A 136 20.95 -1.78 6.70
C TYR A 136 19.65 -0.97 6.81
N LEU A 137 19.31 -0.25 5.75
CA LEU A 137 18.09 0.52 5.62
C LEU A 137 17.46 0.18 4.28
N ILE A 138 16.23 -0.28 4.34
CA ILE A 138 15.34 -0.48 3.21
C ILE A 138 14.33 0.66 3.26
N ILE A 139 14.16 1.39 2.17
CA ILE A 139 13.19 2.48 2.09
C ILE A 139 12.18 2.12 1.03
N VAL A 140 10.91 2.08 1.41
CA VAL A 140 9.77 1.86 0.51
C VAL A 140 9.02 3.16 0.39
N ARG A 141 8.87 3.66 -0.85
CA ARG A 141 8.14 4.90 -1.14
C ARG A 141 7.16 4.77 -2.27
N GLU A 142 5.95 5.28 -2.11
CA GLU A 142 4.98 5.38 -3.20
C GLU A 142 5.46 6.40 -4.24
N LEU A 143 5.23 6.11 -5.52
CA LEU A 143 5.63 7.00 -6.62
C LEU A 143 4.44 7.82 -7.12
N GLU A 144 4.58 9.14 -7.06
CA GLU A 144 3.71 10.07 -7.76
C GLU A 144 3.97 10.06 -9.28
N GLU A 145 5.24 9.93 -9.69
CA GLU A 145 5.66 9.85 -11.08
C GLU A 145 5.96 8.39 -11.47
N ILE A 146 4.96 7.74 -12.07
CA ILE A 146 5.02 6.32 -12.45
C ILE A 146 5.65 6.17 -13.85
N PRO A 147 6.52 5.16 -14.08
CA PRO A 147 7.00 4.82 -15.41
C PRO A 147 5.87 4.55 -16.42
N ALA A 148 6.13 4.73 -17.71
CA ALA A 148 5.14 4.48 -18.75
C ALA A 148 4.53 3.07 -18.64
N LEU A 149 3.19 3.02 -18.60
CA LEU A 149 2.44 1.78 -18.46
C LEU A 149 2.23 1.10 -19.83
N PRO A 150 2.04 -0.24 -19.85
CA PRO A 150 1.60 -0.94 -21.05
C PRO A 150 0.24 -0.42 -21.55
N GLU A 151 -0.07 -0.61 -22.84
CA GLU A 151 -1.37 -0.25 -23.39
C GLU A 151 -2.52 -0.92 -22.61
N ASN A 152 -3.64 -0.21 -22.48
CA ASN A 152 -4.84 -0.68 -21.78
C ASN A 152 -4.55 -1.16 -20.34
N THR A 153 -3.61 -0.52 -19.66
CA THR A 153 -3.27 -0.81 -18.28
C THR A 153 -3.31 0.47 -17.45
N GLU A 154 -3.82 0.35 -16.24
CA GLU A 154 -3.85 1.41 -15.24
C GLU A 154 -3.12 0.94 -13.97
N ALA A 155 -2.33 1.82 -13.35
CA ALA A 155 -1.65 1.51 -12.10
C ALA A 155 -2.59 1.81 -10.93
N ILE A 156 -2.73 0.84 -10.01
CA ILE A 156 -3.49 1.01 -8.77
C ILE A 156 -2.59 1.63 -7.70
N VAL A 157 -1.43 1.03 -7.47
CA VAL A 157 -0.43 1.47 -6.50
C VAL A 157 0.95 1.09 -6.99
N VAL A 158 1.94 1.98 -6.78
CA VAL A 158 3.32 1.78 -7.24
C VAL A 158 4.30 2.25 -6.18
N PHE A 159 5.17 1.35 -5.73
CA PHE A 159 6.22 1.62 -4.76
C PHE A 159 7.61 1.44 -5.36
N ASN A 160 8.51 2.37 -5.06
CA ASN A 160 9.94 2.21 -5.25
C ASN A 160 10.57 1.66 -3.97
N ILE A 161 11.30 0.56 -4.08
CA ILE A 161 12.04 -0.03 -2.96
C ILE A 161 13.53 0.20 -3.18
N THR A 162 14.19 0.78 -2.17
CA THR A 162 15.63 1.09 -2.22
C THR A 162 16.38 0.38 -1.09
N PRO A 163 17.68 0.06 -1.28
CA PRO A 163 18.52 0.42 -2.42
C PRO A 163 18.20 -0.38 -3.69
N ALA A 164 18.18 0.29 -4.85
CA ALA A 164 17.99 -0.36 -6.14
C ALA A 164 19.09 -1.40 -6.40
N ASP A 165 18.77 -2.43 -7.19
CA ASP A 165 19.65 -3.58 -7.47
C ASP A 165 20.05 -4.40 -6.23
N ALA A 166 19.41 -4.17 -5.07
CA ALA A 166 19.64 -5.03 -3.92
C ALA A 166 19.29 -6.47 -4.29
N THR A 167 20.09 -7.40 -3.83
CA THR A 167 19.84 -8.84 -3.99
C THR A 167 19.78 -9.52 -2.63
N PHE A 168 19.00 -10.59 -2.56
CA PHE A 168 18.82 -11.38 -1.35
C PHE A 168 19.32 -12.81 -1.53
N ASN A 169 19.71 -13.44 -0.43
CA ASN A 169 20.17 -14.84 -0.41
C ASN A 169 19.02 -15.85 -0.40
N ARG A 170 17.77 -15.37 -0.34
CA ARG A 170 16.51 -16.11 -0.43
C ARG A 170 15.41 -15.12 -0.80
N ASP A 171 14.26 -15.65 -1.21
CA ASP A 171 13.11 -14.81 -1.49
C ASP A 171 12.58 -14.14 -0.21
N ILE A 172 12.09 -12.92 -0.37
CA ILE A 172 11.36 -12.14 0.62
C ILE A 172 9.97 -11.87 0.05
N PHE A 173 9.00 -11.56 0.90
CA PHE A 173 7.61 -11.44 0.44
C PHE A 173 7.17 -9.99 0.44
N LEU A 174 6.72 -9.51 -0.71
CA LEU A 174 6.08 -8.22 -0.86
C LEU A 174 4.57 -8.45 -0.97
N THR A 175 3.81 -7.85 -0.07
CA THR A 175 2.35 -7.86 -0.11
C THR A 175 1.86 -6.45 -0.35
N LEU A 176 1.07 -6.27 -1.42
CA LEU A 176 0.42 -5.02 -1.74
C LEU A 176 -1.10 -5.22 -1.69
N GLY A 177 -1.77 -4.50 -0.81
CA GLY A 177 -3.22 -4.44 -0.82
C GLY A 177 -3.77 -3.41 -1.80
N ILE A 178 -5.05 -3.58 -2.10
CA ILE A 178 -5.82 -2.85 -3.08
C ILE A 178 -7.09 -2.37 -2.39
N ASP A 179 -7.20 -1.05 -2.24
CA ASP A 179 -8.38 -0.42 -1.64
C ASP A 179 -9.57 -0.42 -2.60
N GLU A 180 -9.32 -0.02 -3.85
CA GLU A 180 -10.34 0.13 -4.87
C GLU A 180 -9.82 -0.34 -6.24
N LEU A 181 -10.71 -0.94 -7.02
CA LEU A 181 -10.44 -1.36 -8.40
C LEU A 181 -11.06 -0.35 -9.38
N PRO A 182 -10.37 -0.03 -10.50
CA PRO A 182 -10.99 0.72 -11.58
C PRO A 182 -12.28 0.05 -12.07
N GLU A 183 -13.31 0.84 -12.39
CA GLU A 183 -14.64 0.33 -12.76
C GLU A 183 -14.61 -0.63 -13.97
N ASN A 184 -13.66 -0.45 -14.87
CA ASN A 184 -13.46 -1.22 -16.09
C ASN A 184 -12.28 -2.22 -16.01
N ALA A 185 -11.82 -2.56 -14.80
CA ALA A 185 -10.75 -3.52 -14.59
C ALA A 185 -11.18 -4.95 -14.95
N LEU A 186 -10.44 -5.57 -15.86
CA LEU A 186 -10.61 -6.95 -16.32
C LEU A 186 -9.79 -7.95 -15.49
N ASN A 187 -8.58 -7.56 -15.11
CA ASN A 187 -7.64 -8.38 -14.37
C ASN A 187 -6.68 -7.49 -13.58
N VAL A 188 -6.14 -8.01 -12.48
CA VAL A 188 -5.18 -7.31 -11.63
C VAL A 188 -3.96 -8.18 -11.42
N THR A 189 -2.77 -7.62 -11.61
CA THR A 189 -1.51 -8.34 -11.52
C THR A 189 -0.47 -7.52 -10.78
N MET A 190 0.39 -8.17 -10.00
CA MET A 190 1.58 -7.54 -9.48
C MET A 190 2.68 -7.57 -10.56
N ALA A 191 3.43 -6.49 -10.70
CA ALA A 191 4.54 -6.39 -11.63
C ALA A 191 5.70 -5.59 -11.04
N TYR A 192 6.90 -5.79 -11.58
CA TYR A 192 8.04 -4.91 -11.32
C TYR A 192 8.47 -4.21 -12.61
N TYR A 193 9.05 -3.03 -12.49
CA TYR A 193 9.63 -2.31 -13.61
C TYR A 193 11.08 -2.75 -13.81
N ASP A 194 11.40 -3.24 -14.99
CA ASP A 194 12.77 -3.46 -15.47
C ASP A 194 13.24 -2.15 -16.11
N ASP A 195 14.06 -1.40 -15.38
CA ASP A 195 14.59 -0.10 -15.81
C ASP A 195 15.63 -0.21 -16.93
N VAL A 196 16.29 -1.38 -17.06
CA VAL A 196 17.26 -1.66 -18.13
C VAL A 196 16.55 -1.77 -19.47
N ASN A 197 15.42 -2.46 -19.51
CA ASN A 197 14.63 -2.66 -20.73
C ASN A 197 13.47 -1.65 -20.87
N GLY A 198 13.16 -0.92 -19.80
CA GLY A 198 12.08 0.06 -19.75
C GLY A 198 10.67 -0.57 -19.80
N VAL A 199 10.51 -1.78 -19.26
CA VAL A 199 9.27 -2.58 -19.38
C VAL A 199 8.78 -3.07 -18.02
N TRP A 200 7.46 -3.21 -17.89
CA TRP A 200 6.85 -3.87 -16.74
C TRP A 200 6.85 -5.39 -16.95
N VAL A 201 7.30 -6.12 -15.93
CA VAL A 201 7.37 -7.58 -15.91
C VAL A 201 6.44 -8.11 -14.84
N VAL A 202 5.48 -8.94 -15.25
CA VAL A 202 4.48 -9.55 -14.37
C VAL A 202 5.15 -10.53 -13.41
N LEU A 203 4.75 -10.48 -12.14
CA LEU A 203 5.13 -11.42 -11.09
C LEU A 203 4.05 -12.47 -10.88
N GLU A 204 4.48 -13.68 -10.57
CA GLU A 204 3.58 -14.71 -10.03
C GLU A 204 3.19 -14.28 -8.61
N SER A 205 1.93 -13.91 -8.42
CA SER A 205 1.39 -13.44 -7.14
C SER A 205 0.17 -14.23 -6.71
N GLU A 206 0.07 -14.52 -5.42
CA GLU A 206 -1.09 -15.18 -4.82
C GLU A 206 -2.04 -14.13 -4.24
N ALA A 207 -3.34 -14.29 -4.49
CA ALA A 207 -4.37 -13.45 -3.92
C ALA A 207 -4.82 -13.98 -2.55
N GLY A 208 -4.83 -13.13 -1.52
CA GLY A 208 -5.46 -13.44 -0.24
C GLY A 208 -4.75 -12.90 1.00
N GLY A 209 -5.55 -12.42 1.96
CA GLY A 209 -5.12 -12.07 3.31
C GLY A 209 -5.46 -13.18 4.33
N PRO A 210 -4.69 -13.33 5.44
CA PRO A 210 -4.83 -14.44 6.38
C PRO A 210 -6.14 -14.49 7.20
N ASN A 211 -7.03 -13.49 7.12
CA ASN A 211 -8.11 -13.31 8.12
C ASN A 211 -9.55 -13.12 7.59
N GLY A 212 -9.85 -13.48 6.34
CA GLY A 212 -11.25 -13.75 5.94
C GLY A 212 -12.23 -12.57 5.95
N VAL A 213 -11.75 -11.33 5.78
CA VAL A 213 -12.58 -10.16 5.48
C VAL A 213 -11.95 -9.40 4.32
N ALA A 214 -12.59 -9.46 3.14
CA ALA A 214 -12.62 -8.52 2.01
C ALA A 214 -11.36 -7.74 1.52
N GLU A 215 -10.15 -7.95 2.03
CA GLU A 215 -8.96 -7.22 1.56
C GLU A 215 -8.37 -7.90 0.32
N LEU A 216 -8.47 -7.20 -0.81
CA LEU A 216 -7.84 -7.58 -2.07
C LEU A 216 -6.33 -7.35 -1.93
N THR A 217 -5.60 -8.38 -1.55
CA THR A 217 -4.14 -8.33 -1.43
C THR A 217 -3.50 -9.28 -2.42
N LEU A 218 -2.39 -8.84 -3.01
CA LEU A 218 -1.50 -9.67 -3.81
C LEU A 218 -0.18 -9.82 -3.07
N SER A 219 0.29 -11.05 -2.93
CA SER A 219 1.59 -11.36 -2.31
C SER A 219 2.48 -12.07 -3.32
N ALA A 220 3.72 -11.61 -3.48
CA ALA A 220 4.69 -12.22 -4.38
C ALA A 220 6.06 -12.41 -3.69
N PRO A 221 6.74 -13.54 -3.93
CA PRO A 221 8.15 -13.69 -3.58
C PRO A 221 8.99 -12.81 -4.52
N ILE A 222 9.82 -11.95 -3.94
CA ILE A 222 10.80 -11.12 -4.64
C ILE A 222 12.20 -11.40 -4.11
N ASN A 223 13.20 -11.23 -4.96
CA ASN A 223 14.61 -11.46 -4.59
C ASN A 223 15.52 -10.27 -4.92
N HIS A 224 14.92 -9.19 -5.41
CA HIS A 224 15.60 -7.96 -5.73
C HIS A 224 14.73 -6.75 -5.43
N PHE A 225 15.33 -5.55 -5.45
CA PHE A 225 14.61 -4.29 -5.32
C PHE A 225 14.61 -3.50 -6.62
N SER A 226 13.41 -3.01 -6.95
CA SER A 226 13.09 -2.14 -8.07
C SER A 226 11.81 -1.36 -7.72
N ILE A 227 11.17 -0.78 -8.72
CA ILE A 227 9.79 -0.29 -8.66
C ILE A 227 8.86 -1.49 -8.81
N PHE A 228 7.95 -1.66 -7.86
CA PHE A 228 6.89 -2.67 -7.86
C PHE A 228 5.54 -1.99 -7.87
N GLY A 229 4.55 -2.60 -8.50
CA GLY A 229 3.21 -2.07 -8.49
C GLY A 229 2.15 -3.12 -8.76
N VAL A 230 0.91 -2.73 -8.45
CA VAL A 230 -0.27 -3.48 -8.85
C VAL A 230 -0.89 -2.78 -10.05
N LEU A 231 -1.03 -3.53 -11.15
CA LEU A 231 -1.52 -3.04 -12.43
C LEU A 231 -2.85 -3.70 -12.76
N ALA A 232 -3.83 -2.89 -13.17
CA ALA A 232 -5.13 -3.33 -13.66
C ALA A 232 -5.15 -3.29 -15.20
N ALA A 233 -5.45 -4.41 -15.84
CA ALA A 233 -5.79 -4.42 -17.25
C ALA A 233 -7.21 -3.88 -17.41
N ILE A 234 -7.42 -2.89 -18.29
CA ILE A 234 -8.71 -2.24 -18.51
C ILE A 234 -9.27 -2.56 -19.90
N GLU A 235 -10.60 -2.50 -20.03
CA GLU A 235 -11.23 -2.65 -21.35
C GLU A 235 -10.75 -1.54 -22.31
N PRO A 236 -10.31 -1.89 -23.53
CA PRO A 236 -9.93 -0.90 -24.52
C PRO A 236 -11.13 -0.02 -24.86
N THR A 237 -10.95 1.30 -24.78
CA THR A 237 -12.00 2.25 -25.16
C THR A 237 -12.27 2.08 -26.66
N PRO A 238 -13.52 1.97 -27.11
CA PRO A 238 -13.82 1.90 -28.54
C PRO A 238 -13.21 3.13 -29.24
N PRO A 239 -12.60 2.98 -30.43
CA PRO A 239 -12.05 4.12 -31.14
C PRO A 239 -13.16 5.14 -31.40
N PRO A 240 -12.88 6.45 -31.28
CA PRO A 240 -13.86 7.48 -31.59
C PRO A 240 -14.37 7.26 -33.02
N GLN A 241 -15.70 7.26 -33.19
CA GLN A 241 -16.28 7.14 -34.52
C GLN A 241 -15.85 8.34 -35.36
N PRO A 242 -15.44 8.14 -36.63
CA PRO A 242 -15.07 9.25 -37.49
C PRO A 242 -16.21 10.26 -37.61
N ALA A 243 -15.88 11.56 -37.56
CA ALA A 243 -16.82 12.61 -37.93
C ALA A 243 -17.31 12.35 -39.36
N HIS A 244 -18.62 12.41 -39.57
CA HIS A 244 -19.25 12.21 -40.87
C HIS A 244 -20.07 13.46 -41.19
N PHE A 245 -19.71 14.13 -42.29
CA PHE A 245 -20.31 15.41 -42.65
C PHE A 245 -21.26 15.23 -43.83
N VAL A 246 -22.51 15.63 -43.64
CA VAL A 246 -23.52 15.63 -44.70
C VAL A 246 -23.84 17.07 -45.08
N ALA A 247 -23.72 17.35 -46.38
CA ALA A 247 -24.12 18.63 -46.95
C ALA A 247 -25.59 18.58 -47.40
N SER A 248 -26.35 19.63 -47.10
CA SER A 248 -27.76 19.76 -47.49
C SER A 248 -28.14 21.22 -47.76
N GLY A 249 -29.34 21.46 -48.30
CA GLY A 249 -29.89 22.80 -48.43
C GLY A 249 -29.14 23.75 -49.37
N LEU A 250 -28.51 23.21 -50.44
CA LEU A 250 -27.84 24.04 -51.44
C LEU A 250 -28.84 25.00 -52.10
N ASN A 251 -28.64 26.29 -51.92
CA ASN A 251 -29.46 27.35 -52.49
C ASN A 251 -28.58 28.39 -53.17
N ILE A 252 -29.10 28.97 -54.25
CA ILE A 252 -28.42 29.93 -55.10
C ILE A 252 -29.35 31.11 -55.28
N GLU A 253 -28.99 32.25 -54.68
CA GLU A 253 -29.77 33.49 -54.78
C GLU A 253 -29.00 34.53 -55.61
N PRO A 254 -29.46 34.83 -56.84
CA PRO A 254 -28.84 35.88 -57.66
C PRO A 254 -29.22 37.27 -57.15
N SER A 255 -28.25 38.20 -57.13
CA SER A 255 -28.51 39.59 -56.77
C SER A 255 -29.39 40.27 -57.81
N VAL A 256 -30.33 41.09 -57.35
CA VAL A 256 -31.20 41.91 -58.21
C VAL A 256 -30.91 43.38 -57.93
N GLU A 257 -30.31 44.06 -58.89
CA GLU A 257 -30.12 45.51 -58.85
C GLU A 257 -31.15 46.19 -59.76
N ARG A 258 -31.90 47.14 -59.19
CA ARG A 258 -32.87 47.96 -59.93
C ARG A 258 -32.27 49.34 -60.13
N ILE A 259 -32.05 49.71 -61.38
CA ILE A 259 -31.44 51.00 -61.72
C ILE A 259 -32.57 51.96 -62.11
N TRP A 260 -32.59 53.13 -61.45
CA TRP A 260 -33.59 54.21 -61.54
C TRP A 260 -34.92 53.95 -60.80
N GLU A 261 -35.12 54.65 -59.67
CA GLU A 261 -36.41 54.85 -58.99
C GLU A 261 -36.87 56.32 -59.20
N PRO A 262 -38.18 56.63 -59.38
CA PRO A 262 -39.38 55.85 -59.04
C PRO A 262 -40.05 55.08 -60.21
N VAL A 263 -39.44 55.03 -61.40
CA VAL A 263 -39.93 54.22 -62.52
C VAL A 263 -38.81 53.27 -62.96
N THR A 264 -38.87 52.01 -62.52
CA THR A 264 -37.86 51.00 -62.87
C THR A 264 -37.96 50.63 -64.35
N PHE A 265 -36.94 50.98 -65.15
CA PHE A 265 -36.87 50.61 -66.57
C PHE A 265 -35.88 49.48 -66.87
N VAL A 266 -34.89 49.24 -66.00
CA VAL A 266 -33.87 48.20 -66.20
C VAL A 266 -33.62 47.47 -64.87
N THR A 267 -33.83 46.16 -64.91
CA THR A 267 -33.48 45.24 -63.81
C THR A 267 -32.25 44.45 -64.25
N LYS A 268 -31.15 44.54 -63.50
CA LYS A 268 -29.95 43.74 -63.73
C LYS A 268 -29.92 42.61 -62.70
N THR A 269 -30.10 41.38 -63.18
CA THR A 269 -30.14 40.18 -62.33
C THR A 269 -28.86 39.36 -62.54
N GLY A 270 -28.21 38.93 -61.46
CA GLY A 270 -27.11 37.97 -61.50
C GLY A 270 -25.70 38.53 -61.67
N GLU A 271 -25.46 39.81 -61.36
CA GLU A 271 -24.10 40.37 -61.31
C GLU A 271 -23.26 39.78 -60.16
N SER A 272 -23.93 39.37 -59.08
CA SER A 272 -23.35 38.53 -58.03
C SER A 272 -24.37 37.46 -57.61
N VAL A 273 -23.87 36.37 -57.03
CA VAL A 273 -24.72 35.25 -56.60
C VAL A 273 -24.27 34.80 -55.22
N THR A 274 -25.22 34.65 -54.31
CA THR A 274 -24.97 34.07 -52.99
C THR A 274 -25.29 32.58 -53.05
N ILE A 275 -24.29 31.74 -52.72
CA ILE A 275 -24.46 30.29 -52.62
C ILE A 275 -24.43 29.94 -51.13
N THR A 276 -25.50 29.32 -50.64
CA THR A 276 -25.58 28.83 -49.26
C THR A 276 -25.75 27.32 -49.26
N ALA A 277 -25.08 26.63 -48.35
CA ALA A 277 -25.29 25.22 -48.06
C ALA A 277 -25.17 24.99 -46.55
N ASN A 278 -25.92 24.02 -46.03
CA ASN A 278 -25.82 23.56 -44.66
C ASN A 278 -24.86 22.38 -44.60
N VAL A 279 -23.97 22.35 -43.60
CA VAL A 279 -23.12 21.20 -43.30
C VAL A 279 -23.43 20.76 -41.88
N ALA A 280 -23.86 19.51 -41.72
CA ALA A 280 -24.09 18.90 -40.42
C ALA A 280 -23.11 17.75 -40.20
N ASN A 281 -22.58 17.61 -38.98
CA ASN A 281 -21.91 16.37 -38.55
C ASN A 281 -22.98 15.43 -38.01
N ASP A 282 -23.18 14.29 -38.66
CA ASP A 282 -24.06 13.21 -38.19
C ASP A 282 -23.27 11.93 -37.84
N GLY A 283 -21.94 12.00 -37.84
CA GLY A 283 -21.02 11.00 -37.28
C GLY A 283 -20.47 11.41 -35.92
N GLY A 284 -19.45 10.69 -35.42
CA GLY A 284 -18.89 10.86 -34.08
C GLY A 284 -18.35 12.26 -33.76
N GLN A 285 -17.97 12.46 -32.49
CA GLN A 285 -17.46 13.73 -31.95
C GLN A 285 -16.13 14.17 -32.56
#